data_AF-A0A7W3LW38-F1
#
_entry.id   AF-A0A7W3LW38-F1
#
_cell.length_a   1.000
_cell.length_b   1.000
_cell.length_c   1.000
_cell.angle_alpha   90.00
_cell.angle_beta   90.00
_cell.angle_gamma   90.00
#
_symmetry.space_group_name_H-M   'P 1'
#
loop_
_entity.id
_entity.type
_entity.pdbx_description
1 polymer ?
#
loop_
_entity_poly.entity_id
_entity_poly.type
_entity_poly.pdbx_seq_one_letter_code
_entity_poly.pdbx_strand_id
1 'polypeptide(L)'
;MAHPVVGAGVADHSEFLEDRWGRLLRTVESTTRFLGYRGDAAGRRETARLREVHRDIKGVDARGRRYHALNPEAYLWVHATLLHGMLEAQRLFARPVPPARAAALFEEWRQLAFALGVAERHVPEDPAAFRRYFDAMVNDRLEDNETVRLLIRLDREPLPPPPRWPLPDVAWQGLAVPTTAMLRRVGVGSLPPVLRARFGLAWSAADEWGFRRFAQAMRTADAALVGPLRYTPIAARAMRAARHRR
;
A
#
# COMPACT_ATOMS: atom_id res chain seq x y z
N MET A 1 -2.17 6.96 4.76
CA MET A 1 -2.44 7.62 6.05
C MET A 1 -2.38 9.15 6.01
N ALA A 2 -1.65 9.78 5.08
CA ALA A 2 -1.55 11.25 5.05
C ALA A 2 -2.84 11.99 4.61
N HIS A 3 -3.80 11.32 3.98
CA HIS A 3 -5.10 11.93 3.71
C HIS A 3 -5.83 12.18 5.05
N PRO A 4 -6.39 13.38 5.31
CA PRO A 4 -6.91 13.76 6.63
C PRO A 4 -7.95 12.78 7.19
N VAL A 5 -8.95 12.40 6.39
CA VAL A 5 -9.97 11.40 6.77
C VAL A 5 -9.37 10.02 7.07
N VAL A 6 -8.37 9.59 6.28
CA VAL A 6 -7.74 8.27 6.46
C VAL A 6 -6.86 8.28 7.71
N GLY A 7 -6.12 9.36 7.94
CA GLY A 7 -5.30 9.54 9.14
C GLY A 7 -6.17 9.50 10.39
N ALA A 8 -7.21 10.33 10.45
CA ALA A 8 -8.13 10.38 11.58
C ALA A 8 -8.79 9.01 11.86
N GLY A 9 -9.36 8.36 10.84
CA GLY A 9 -9.98 7.05 11.02
C GLY A 9 -9.01 5.97 11.49
N VAL A 10 -7.73 6.05 11.12
CA VAL A 10 -6.71 5.11 11.61
C VAL A 10 -6.27 5.45 13.02
N ALA A 11 -6.11 6.73 13.36
CA ALA A 11 -5.77 7.16 14.71
C ALA A 11 -6.83 6.73 15.72
N ASP A 12 -8.10 6.91 15.38
CA ASP A 12 -9.21 6.70 16.31
C ASP A 12 -9.64 5.22 16.42
N HIS A 13 -9.40 4.41 15.37
CA HIS A 13 -9.99 3.06 15.28
C HIS A 13 -8.99 1.93 14.97
N SER A 14 -7.68 2.19 14.88
CA SER A 14 -6.70 1.13 14.57
C SER A 14 -5.88 0.71 15.79
N GLU A 15 -5.90 -0.59 16.12
CA GLU A 15 -5.01 -1.26 17.09
C GLU A 15 -3.55 -1.39 16.58
N PHE A 16 -3.07 -0.41 15.80
CA PHE A 16 -1.80 -0.52 15.05
C PHE A 16 -0.59 -0.76 15.97
N LEU A 17 -0.62 -0.21 17.18
CA LEU A 17 0.48 -0.29 18.14
C LEU A 17 0.52 -1.63 18.89
N GLU A 18 -0.64 -2.25 19.11
CA GLU A 18 -0.79 -3.43 19.98
C GLU A 18 -0.60 -4.75 19.22
N ASP A 19 -1.04 -4.83 17.95
CA ASP A 19 -0.96 -6.05 17.13
C ASP A 19 -0.39 -5.77 15.73
N ARG A 20 0.91 -5.45 15.67
CA ARG A 20 1.60 -5.13 14.39
C ARG A 20 1.56 -6.31 13.40
N TRP A 21 1.84 -7.53 13.88
CA TRP A 21 1.89 -8.72 13.02
C TRP A 21 0.51 -9.19 12.56
N GLY A 22 -0.46 -9.27 13.46
CA GLY A 22 -1.82 -9.66 13.10
C GLY A 22 -2.47 -8.62 12.20
N ARG A 23 -2.22 -7.32 12.40
CA ARG A 23 -2.71 -6.28 11.49
C ARG A 23 -2.13 -6.42 10.08
N LEU A 24 -0.82 -6.69 9.96
CA LEU A 24 -0.18 -6.91 8.67
C LEU A 24 -0.82 -8.12 7.96
N LEU A 25 -0.97 -9.25 8.66
CA LEU A 25 -1.54 -10.48 8.09
C LEU A 25 -3.01 -10.29 7.67
N ARG A 26 -3.84 -9.62 8.49
CA ARG A 26 -5.23 -9.28 8.13
C ARG A 26 -5.30 -8.42 6.87
N THR A 27 -4.37 -7.47 6.73
CA THR A 27 -4.29 -6.59 5.55
C THR A 27 -3.89 -7.37 4.31
N VAL A 28 -2.85 -8.21 4.39
CA VAL A 28 -2.40 -9.04 3.26
C VAL A 28 -3.51 -9.97 2.79
N GLU A 29 -4.20 -10.65 3.70
CA GLU A 29 -5.28 -11.58 3.34
C GLU A 29 -6.51 -10.85 2.79
N SER A 30 -6.88 -9.70 3.34
CA SER A 30 -7.94 -8.83 2.82
C SER A 30 -7.64 -8.38 1.38
N THR A 31 -6.47 -7.81 1.13
CA THR A 31 -6.03 -7.38 -0.21
C THR A 31 -5.99 -8.55 -1.18
N THR A 32 -5.54 -9.72 -0.73
CA THR A 32 -5.49 -10.93 -1.57
C THR A 32 -6.88 -11.38 -2.02
N ARG A 33 -7.89 -11.31 -1.14
CA ARG A 33 -9.28 -11.62 -1.51
C ARG A 33 -9.86 -10.56 -2.43
N PHE A 34 -9.65 -9.29 -2.08
CA PHE A 34 -10.14 -8.13 -2.82
C PHE A 34 -9.66 -8.10 -4.27
N LEU A 35 -8.36 -8.36 -4.50
CA LEU A 35 -7.78 -8.44 -5.85
C LEU A 35 -8.17 -9.71 -6.63
N GLY A 36 -9.08 -10.53 -6.11
CA GLY A 36 -9.60 -11.69 -6.82
C GLY A 36 -8.66 -12.90 -6.86
N TYR A 37 -7.52 -12.90 -6.15
CA TYR A 37 -6.63 -14.07 -6.09
C TYR A 37 -7.26 -15.31 -5.45
N ARG A 38 -8.39 -15.13 -4.75
CA ARG A 38 -9.23 -16.20 -4.17
C ARG A 38 -10.53 -16.44 -4.96
N GLY A 39 -10.66 -15.85 -6.15
CA GLY A 39 -11.83 -15.92 -7.02
C GLY A 39 -12.89 -14.84 -6.76
N ASP A 40 -13.73 -14.58 -7.76
CA ASP A 40 -14.67 -13.44 -7.79
C ASP A 40 -15.67 -13.44 -6.63
N ALA A 41 -16.14 -14.63 -6.22
CA ALA A 41 -17.06 -14.76 -5.09
C ALA A 41 -16.41 -14.32 -3.76
N ALA A 42 -15.12 -14.62 -3.56
CA ALA A 42 -14.37 -14.15 -2.41
C ALA A 42 -14.13 -12.64 -2.47
N GLY A 43 -13.86 -12.10 -3.67
CA GLY A 43 -13.75 -10.65 -3.90
C GLY A 43 -15.03 -9.91 -3.52
N ARG A 44 -16.20 -10.35 -4.02
CA ARG A 44 -17.50 -9.72 -3.69
C ARG A 44 -17.82 -9.75 -2.19
N ARG A 45 -17.58 -10.90 -1.53
CA ARG A 45 -17.78 -11.02 -0.07
C ARG A 45 -16.86 -10.08 0.70
N GLU A 46 -15.60 -9.98 0.28
CA GLU A 46 -14.63 -9.10 0.91
C GLU A 46 -15.01 -7.63 0.72
N THR A 47 -15.47 -7.23 -0.48
CA THR A 47 -15.98 -5.89 -0.74
C THR A 47 -17.15 -5.52 0.17
N ALA A 48 -18.14 -6.40 0.32
CA ALA A 48 -19.27 -6.17 1.22
C ALA A 48 -18.80 -6.03 2.68
N ARG A 49 -17.91 -6.92 3.14
CA ARG A 49 -17.30 -6.87 4.47
C ARG A 49 -16.54 -5.57 4.71
N LEU A 50 -15.75 -5.11 3.74
CA LEU A 50 -15.00 -3.86 3.84
C LEU A 50 -15.96 -2.68 4.00
N ARG A 51 -17.02 -2.59 3.20
CA ARG A 51 -18.02 -1.52 3.35
C ARG A 51 -18.71 -1.53 4.71
N GLU A 52 -19.03 -2.72 5.22
CA GLU A 52 -19.62 -2.91 6.54
C GLU A 52 -18.71 -2.35 7.63
N VAL A 53 -17.44 -2.80 7.65
CA VAL A 53 -16.45 -2.35 8.64
C VAL A 53 -16.22 -0.84 8.58
N HIS A 54 -16.20 -0.24 7.38
CA HIS A 54 -15.98 1.20 7.23
C HIS A 54 -17.23 2.05 7.53
N ARG A 55 -18.41 1.46 7.74
CA ARG A 55 -19.65 2.21 8.03
C ARG A 55 -19.59 2.92 9.39
N ASP A 56 -18.96 2.28 10.37
CA ASP A 56 -18.92 2.80 11.74
C ASP A 56 -17.65 3.61 12.05
N ILE A 57 -16.73 3.72 11.08
CA ILE A 57 -15.51 4.53 11.19
C ILE A 57 -15.84 5.98 10.82
N LYS A 58 -16.14 6.78 11.84
CA LYS A 58 -16.53 8.19 11.72
C LYS A 58 -16.26 8.92 13.03
N GLY A 59 -15.99 10.20 12.95
CA GLY A 59 -15.65 10.99 14.13
C GLY A 59 -15.37 12.45 13.79
N VAL A 60 -14.63 13.10 14.68
CA VAL A 60 -14.13 14.46 14.54
C VAL A 60 -12.63 14.42 14.73
N ASP A 61 -11.87 14.91 13.77
CA ASP A 61 -10.41 14.90 13.84
C ASP A 61 -9.87 15.94 14.84
N ALA A 62 -8.56 15.89 15.10
CA ALA A 62 -7.88 16.81 16.01
C ALA A 62 -7.97 18.31 15.63
N ARG A 63 -8.48 18.64 14.43
CA ARG A 63 -8.73 20.02 13.97
C ARG A 63 -10.22 20.38 13.99
N GLY A 64 -11.08 19.54 14.56
CA GLY A 64 -12.53 19.77 14.63
C GLY A 64 -13.30 19.42 13.35
N ARG A 65 -12.67 18.75 12.37
CA ARG A 65 -13.33 18.38 11.11
C ARG A 65 -14.03 17.04 11.25
N ARG A 66 -15.31 16.98 10.87
CA ARG A 66 -16.04 15.70 10.79
C ARG A 66 -15.45 14.82 9.69
N TYR A 67 -15.30 13.54 9.97
CA TYR A 67 -14.84 12.56 8.98
C TYR A 67 -15.71 11.31 9.00
N HIS A 68 -15.71 10.61 7.87
CA HIS A 68 -16.36 9.31 7.70
C HIS A 68 -15.54 8.50 6.70
N ALA A 69 -15.23 7.23 6.99
CA ALA A 69 -14.33 6.44 6.16
C ALA A 69 -14.89 6.14 4.76
N LEU A 70 -16.22 6.03 4.62
CA LEU A 70 -16.92 5.97 3.33
C LEU A 70 -17.07 7.33 2.61
N ASN A 71 -16.38 8.38 3.04
CA ASN A 71 -16.24 9.60 2.23
C ASN A 71 -15.65 9.22 0.85
N PRO A 72 -16.26 9.63 -0.27
CA PRO A 72 -15.89 9.13 -1.60
C PRO A 72 -14.45 9.49 -2.00
N GLU A 73 -13.96 10.67 -1.61
CA GLU A 73 -12.59 11.10 -1.87
C GLU A 73 -11.59 10.22 -1.11
N ALA A 74 -11.80 10.05 0.20
CA ALA A 74 -10.94 9.23 1.05
C ALA A 74 -10.95 7.75 0.67
N TYR A 75 -12.14 7.21 0.38
CA TYR A 75 -12.33 5.80 0.07
C TYR A 75 -11.72 5.45 -1.29
N LEU A 76 -11.93 6.31 -2.30
CA LEU A 76 -11.27 6.16 -3.59
C LEU A 76 -9.75 6.34 -3.47
N TRP A 77 -9.27 7.26 -2.64
CA TRP A 77 -7.83 7.49 -2.46
C TRP A 77 -7.11 6.23 -2.00
N VAL A 78 -7.62 5.53 -0.99
CA VAL A 78 -7.03 4.26 -0.54
C VAL A 78 -6.96 3.25 -1.68
N HIS A 79 -8.03 3.10 -2.45
CA HIS A 79 -8.06 2.22 -3.63
C HIS A 79 -7.08 2.67 -4.73
N ALA A 80 -6.95 3.97 -4.99
CA ALA A 80 -6.02 4.53 -5.98
C ALA A 80 -4.55 4.25 -5.64
N THR A 81 -4.20 4.27 -4.34
CA THR A 81 -2.83 3.94 -3.91
C THR A 81 -2.43 2.50 -4.21
N LEU A 82 -3.39 1.58 -4.37
CA LEU A 82 -3.09 0.19 -4.75
C LEU A 82 -2.57 0.09 -6.19
N LEU A 83 -3.26 0.73 -7.15
CA LEU A 83 -2.83 0.75 -8.55
C LEU A 83 -1.51 1.50 -8.70
N HIS A 84 -1.42 2.71 -8.14
CA HIS A 84 -0.20 3.51 -8.21
C HIS A 84 0.99 2.79 -7.57
N GLY A 85 0.83 2.27 -6.34
CA GLY A 85 1.88 1.56 -5.63
C GLY A 85 2.36 0.30 -6.35
N MET A 86 1.45 -0.46 -6.97
CA MET A 86 1.82 -1.62 -7.78
C MET A 86 2.65 -1.21 -9.02
N LEU A 87 2.21 -0.20 -9.77
CA LEU A 87 2.92 0.26 -10.96
C LEU A 87 4.29 0.85 -10.61
N GLU A 88 4.36 1.67 -9.56
CA GLU A 88 5.62 2.25 -9.09
C GLU A 88 6.57 1.19 -8.55
N ALA A 89 6.08 0.19 -7.80
CA ALA A 89 6.93 -0.91 -7.35
C ALA A 89 7.53 -1.70 -8.52
N GLN A 90 6.76 -1.97 -9.57
CA GLN A 90 7.27 -2.61 -10.78
C GLN A 90 8.30 -1.74 -11.51
N ARG A 91 8.04 -0.43 -11.61
CA ARG A 91 8.97 0.54 -12.22
C ARG A 91 10.30 0.64 -11.47
N LEU A 92 10.23 0.65 -10.14
CA LEU A 92 11.40 0.86 -9.27
C LEU A 92 12.19 -0.43 -9.05
N PHE A 93 11.53 -1.55 -8.76
CA PHE A 93 12.18 -2.74 -8.21
C PHE A 93 12.17 -3.96 -9.13
N ALA A 94 11.45 -3.92 -10.26
CA ALA A 94 11.32 -5.06 -11.16
C ALA A 94 11.29 -4.60 -12.63
N ARG A 95 10.69 -5.41 -13.51
CA ARG A 95 10.46 -5.04 -14.90
C ARG A 95 9.24 -4.11 -15.00
N PRO A 96 9.37 -2.94 -15.65
CA PRO A 96 8.23 -2.05 -15.88
C PRO A 96 7.07 -2.78 -16.56
N VAL A 97 5.85 -2.45 -16.13
CA VAL A 97 4.64 -2.99 -16.75
C VAL A 97 4.48 -2.39 -18.15
N PRO A 98 4.30 -3.20 -19.21
CA PRO A 98 4.07 -2.68 -20.55
C PRO A 98 2.82 -1.78 -20.62
N PRO A 99 2.81 -0.72 -21.46
CA PRO A 99 1.70 0.23 -21.52
C PRO A 99 0.32 -0.42 -21.71
N ALA A 100 0.22 -1.41 -22.60
CA ALA A 100 -1.03 -2.14 -22.83
C ALA A 100 -1.52 -2.89 -21.57
N ARG A 101 -0.61 -3.48 -20.79
CA ARG A 101 -0.99 -4.15 -19.53
C ARG A 101 -1.32 -3.12 -18.45
N ALA A 102 -0.65 -1.98 -18.41
CA ALA A 102 -0.98 -0.90 -17.49
C ALA A 102 -2.40 -0.34 -17.76
N ALA A 103 -2.79 -0.19 -19.02
CA ALA A 103 -4.15 0.20 -19.41
C ALA A 103 -5.19 -0.85 -18.99
N ALA A 104 -4.91 -2.15 -19.19
CA ALA A 104 -5.79 -3.22 -18.72
C ALA A 104 -5.93 -3.24 -17.20
N LEU A 105 -4.84 -3.06 -16.46
CA LEU A 105 -4.84 -2.97 -14.99
C LEU A 105 -5.63 -1.76 -14.48
N PHE A 106 -5.58 -0.64 -15.21
CA PHE A 106 -6.40 0.53 -14.90
C PHE A 106 -7.89 0.22 -15.03
N GLU A 107 -8.30 -0.48 -16.10
CA GLU A 107 -9.69 -0.89 -16.25
C GLU A 107 -10.13 -1.89 -15.17
N GLU A 108 -9.30 -2.90 -14.88
CA GLU A 108 -9.54 -3.84 -13.77
C GLU A 108 -9.70 -3.08 -12.43
N TRP A 109 -8.87 -2.07 -12.20
CA TRP A 109 -8.94 -1.20 -11.02
C TRP A 109 -10.24 -0.38 -10.97
N ARG A 110 -10.72 0.16 -12.10
CA ARG A 110 -12.00 0.88 -12.17
C ARG A 110 -13.17 -0.01 -11.79
N GLN A 111 -13.22 -1.23 -12.33
CA GLN A 111 -14.28 -2.19 -12.03
C GLN A 111 -14.30 -2.54 -10.53
N LEU A 112 -13.14 -2.67 -9.90
CA LEU A 112 -13.03 -2.87 -8.45
C LEU A 112 -13.52 -1.65 -7.65
N ALA A 113 -13.29 -0.42 -8.14
CA ALA A 113 -13.80 0.79 -7.50
C ALA A 113 -15.35 0.82 -7.50
N PHE A 114 -15.97 0.42 -8.61
CA PHE A 114 -17.43 0.30 -8.70
C PHE A 114 -17.97 -0.80 -7.80
N ALA A 115 -17.30 -1.95 -7.73
CA ALA A 115 -17.67 -3.02 -6.81
C ALA A 115 -17.62 -2.54 -5.35
N LEU A 116 -16.63 -1.71 -4.99
CA LEU A 116 -16.53 -1.05 -3.68
C LEU A 116 -17.65 -0.02 -3.42
N GLY A 117 -18.52 0.25 -4.40
CA GLY A 117 -19.62 1.20 -4.31
C GLY A 117 -19.18 2.66 -4.41
N VAL A 118 -18.04 2.93 -5.04
CA VAL A 118 -17.64 4.30 -5.44
C VAL A 118 -18.44 4.68 -6.69
N ALA A 119 -19.15 5.81 -6.64
CA ALA A 119 -19.94 6.26 -7.78
C ALA A 119 -19.04 6.65 -8.97
N GLU A 120 -19.52 6.39 -10.19
CA GLU A 120 -18.75 6.60 -11.42
C GLU A 120 -18.15 8.00 -11.57
N ARG A 121 -18.93 9.04 -11.23
CA ARG A 121 -18.48 10.45 -11.24
C ARG A 121 -17.22 10.74 -10.40
N HIS A 122 -16.88 9.87 -9.45
CA HIS A 122 -15.68 10.02 -8.62
C HIS A 122 -14.48 9.26 -9.20
N VAL A 123 -14.70 8.25 -10.03
CA VAL A 123 -13.64 7.40 -10.59
C VAL A 123 -13.08 8.05 -11.86
N PRO A 124 -11.75 8.23 -11.97
CA PRO A 124 -11.12 8.74 -13.18
C PRO A 124 -11.49 7.94 -14.44
N GLU A 125 -11.78 8.65 -15.53
CA GLU A 125 -12.26 8.06 -16.78
C GLU A 125 -11.16 7.43 -17.64
N ASP A 126 -9.91 7.84 -17.44
CA ASP A 126 -8.77 7.32 -18.20
C ASP A 126 -7.46 7.41 -17.39
N PRO A 127 -6.37 6.78 -17.86
CA PRO A 127 -5.08 6.85 -17.18
C PRO A 127 -4.49 8.27 -17.02
N ALA A 128 -4.86 9.22 -17.90
CA ALA A 128 -4.40 10.60 -17.79
C ALA A 128 -5.15 11.36 -16.69
N ALA A 129 -6.47 11.17 -16.58
CA ALA A 129 -7.32 11.65 -15.51
C ALA A 129 -6.87 11.07 -14.17
N PHE A 130 -6.52 9.78 -14.12
CA PHE A 130 -5.98 9.15 -12.92
C PHE A 130 -4.70 9.83 -12.45
N ARG A 131 -3.76 10.11 -13.37
CA ARG A 131 -2.52 10.83 -13.04
C ARG A 131 -2.80 12.24 -12.50
N ARG A 132 -3.66 13.01 -13.17
CA ARG A 132 -4.06 14.36 -12.68
C ARG A 132 -4.68 14.29 -11.28
N TYR A 133 -5.58 13.35 -11.05
CA TYR A 133 -6.20 13.11 -9.75
C TYR A 133 -5.15 12.77 -8.68
N PHE A 134 -4.23 11.85 -8.98
CA PHE A 134 -3.21 11.41 -8.04
C PHE A 134 -2.24 12.53 -7.70
N ASP A 135 -1.78 13.28 -8.71
CA ASP A 135 -0.87 14.42 -8.55
C ASP A 135 -1.53 15.53 -7.71
N ALA A 136 -2.80 15.86 -7.98
CA ALA A 136 -3.55 16.84 -7.18
C ALA A 136 -3.72 16.37 -5.72
N MET A 137 -4.02 15.09 -5.49
CA MET A 137 -4.10 14.56 -4.12
C MET A 137 -2.76 14.72 -3.39
N VAL A 138 -1.67 14.30 -4.02
CA VAL A 138 -0.31 14.38 -3.48
C VAL A 138 0.09 15.82 -3.18
N ASN A 139 -0.16 16.73 -4.12
CA ASN A 139 0.26 18.13 -4.02
C ASN A 139 -0.63 18.94 -3.07
N ASP A 140 -1.93 18.68 -3.01
CA ASP A 140 -2.86 19.64 -2.43
C ASP A 140 -3.61 19.11 -1.20
N ARG A 141 -3.70 17.80 -1.01
CA ARG A 141 -4.62 17.19 -0.03
C ARG A 141 -3.95 16.42 1.11
N LEU A 142 -2.77 15.83 0.87
CA LEU A 142 -2.08 15.05 1.89
C LEU A 142 -1.44 15.95 2.96
N GLU A 143 -1.68 15.65 4.24
CA GLU A 143 -1.25 16.47 5.37
C GLU A 143 -0.20 15.75 6.23
N ASP A 144 0.68 16.52 6.87
CA ASP A 144 1.45 16.04 8.03
C ASP A 144 0.51 15.97 9.25
N ASN A 145 -0.26 14.89 9.32
CA ASN A 145 -1.18 14.62 10.43
C ASN A 145 -0.52 13.77 11.52
N GLU A 146 -1.22 13.57 12.64
CA GLU A 146 -0.68 12.82 13.78
C GLU A 146 -0.30 11.38 13.43
N THR A 147 -1.11 10.70 12.60
CA THR A 147 -0.84 9.35 12.13
C THR A 147 0.43 9.28 11.29
N VAL A 148 0.69 10.27 10.43
CA VAL A 148 1.94 10.35 9.66
C VAL A 148 3.13 10.49 10.61
N ARG A 149 3.06 11.41 11.58
CA ARG A 149 4.13 11.59 12.57
C ARG A 149 4.36 10.34 13.40
N LEU A 150 3.29 9.62 13.77
CA LEU A 150 3.37 8.35 14.47
C LEU A 150 4.11 7.31 13.63
N LEU A 151 3.72 7.12 12.37
CA LEU A 151 4.38 6.16 11.47
C LEU A 151 5.87 6.51 11.26
N ILE A 152 6.20 7.79 11.09
CA ILE A 152 7.59 8.25 10.96
C ILE A 152 8.42 7.94 12.22
N ARG A 153 7.82 7.97 13.42
CA ARG A 153 8.49 7.54 14.65
C ARG A 153 8.68 6.02 14.67
N LEU A 154 7.62 5.26 14.37
CA LEU A 154 7.63 3.80 14.39
C LEU A 154 8.57 3.19 13.34
N ASP A 155 8.73 3.83 12.18
CA ASP A 155 9.67 3.40 11.13
C ASP A 155 11.15 3.50 11.56
N ARG A 156 11.45 4.12 12.71
CA ARG A 156 12.79 4.12 13.32
C ARG A 156 13.02 2.95 14.27
N GLU A 157 11.96 2.28 14.69
CA GLU A 157 12.02 1.17 15.64
C GLU A 157 11.99 -0.16 14.89
N PRO A 158 12.89 -1.11 15.21
CA PRO A 158 12.81 -2.43 14.63
C PRO A 158 11.50 -3.12 15.02
N LEU A 159 10.94 -3.92 14.10
CA LEU A 159 9.80 -4.76 14.43
C LEU A 159 10.17 -5.71 15.59
N PRO A 160 9.24 -5.98 16.51
CA PRO A 160 9.46 -7.01 17.53
C PRO A 160 9.63 -8.38 16.87
N PRO A 161 10.33 -9.31 17.52
CA PRO A 161 10.48 -10.66 17.00
C PRO A 161 9.10 -11.27 16.72
N PRO A 162 8.95 -12.04 15.63
CA PRO A 162 7.69 -12.68 15.31
C PRO A 162 7.31 -13.68 16.42
N PRO A 163 6.01 -13.99 16.55
CA PRO A 163 5.57 -15.04 17.48
C PRO A 163 6.32 -16.34 17.18
N ARG A 164 6.90 -16.95 18.23
CA ARG A 164 7.71 -18.20 18.16
C ARG A 164 9.09 -18.06 17.50
N TRP A 165 9.72 -16.89 17.56
CA TRP A 165 11.13 -16.73 17.19
C TRP A 165 12.04 -17.63 18.05
N PRO A 166 12.87 -18.51 17.46
CA PRO A 166 13.59 -19.55 18.21
C PRO A 166 14.99 -19.14 18.70
N LEU A 167 15.48 -17.96 18.31
CA LEU A 167 16.85 -17.48 18.63
C LEU A 167 16.81 -16.36 19.69
N PRO A 168 17.93 -16.04 20.36
CA PRO A 168 18.00 -14.93 21.29
C PRO A 168 17.67 -13.57 20.66
N ASP A 169 17.21 -12.62 21.48
CA ASP A 169 16.83 -11.27 21.02
C ASP A 169 17.97 -10.54 20.30
N VAL A 170 19.23 -10.76 20.71
CA VAL A 170 20.39 -10.15 20.04
C VAL A 170 20.51 -10.60 18.58
N ALA A 171 20.21 -11.86 18.29
CA ALA A 171 20.21 -12.38 16.93
C ALA A 171 19.09 -11.74 16.09
N TRP A 172 17.92 -11.52 16.70
CA TRP A 172 16.83 -10.79 16.05
C TRP A 172 17.22 -9.33 15.79
N GLN A 173 17.78 -8.63 16.77
CA GLN A 173 18.18 -7.23 16.64
C GLN A 173 19.23 -7.04 15.52
N GLY A 174 20.19 -7.96 15.41
CA GLY A 174 21.19 -7.96 14.34
C GLY A 174 20.56 -8.03 12.93
N LEU A 175 19.41 -8.71 12.78
CA LEU A 175 18.65 -8.76 11.54
C LEU A 175 17.69 -7.57 11.38
N ALA A 176 16.94 -7.24 12.44
CA ALA A 176 15.83 -6.32 12.40
C ALA A 176 16.28 -4.87 12.23
N VAL A 177 17.38 -4.45 12.87
CA VAL A 177 17.90 -3.08 12.77
C VAL A 177 18.30 -2.70 11.34
N PRO A 178 19.22 -3.43 10.66
CA PRO A 178 19.58 -3.08 9.28
C PRO A 178 18.41 -3.25 8.31
N THR A 179 17.54 -4.25 8.54
CA THR A 179 16.33 -4.43 7.72
C THR A 179 15.38 -3.25 7.86
N THR A 180 15.14 -2.76 9.07
CA THR A 180 14.29 -1.59 9.35
C THR A 180 14.88 -0.34 8.72
N ALA A 181 16.19 -0.11 8.85
CA ALA A 181 16.87 1.00 8.19
C ALA A 181 16.73 0.95 6.66
N MET A 182 16.83 -0.24 6.05
CA MET A 182 16.62 -0.43 4.62
C MET A 182 15.16 -0.21 4.21
N LEU A 183 14.19 -0.78 4.93
CA LEU A 183 12.76 -0.60 4.66
C LEU A 183 12.36 0.87 4.77
N ARG A 184 12.86 1.57 5.79
CA ARG A 184 12.67 3.02 5.93
C ARG A 184 13.26 3.77 4.72
N ARG A 185 14.48 3.44 4.29
CA ARG A 185 15.10 4.07 3.12
C ARG A 185 14.29 3.83 1.84
N VAL A 186 13.80 2.60 1.64
CA VAL A 186 12.94 2.25 0.50
C VAL A 186 11.60 2.97 0.57
N GLY A 187 10.96 3.01 1.74
CA GLY A 187 9.71 3.71 1.97
C GLY A 187 9.83 5.20 1.67
N VAL A 188 10.80 5.88 2.28
CA VAL A 188 11.06 7.31 2.05
C VAL A 188 11.48 7.57 0.60
N GLY A 189 12.37 6.75 0.03
CA GLY A 189 12.85 6.91 -1.35
C GLY A 189 11.77 6.72 -2.41
N SER A 190 10.70 6.00 -2.08
CA SER A 190 9.54 5.81 -2.96
C SER A 190 8.51 6.94 -2.87
N LEU A 191 8.65 7.87 -1.92
CA LEU A 191 7.74 9.01 -1.80
C LEU A 191 8.08 10.10 -2.83
N PRO A 192 7.06 10.75 -3.42
CA PRO A 192 7.24 12.00 -4.17
C PRO A 192 8.04 13.04 -3.36
N PRO A 193 8.95 13.81 -4.00
CA PRO A 193 9.76 14.83 -3.31
C PRO A 193 8.95 15.82 -2.48
N VAL A 194 7.78 16.23 -2.98
CA VAL A 194 6.85 17.14 -2.27
C VAL A 194 6.38 16.57 -0.92
N LEU A 195 6.15 15.25 -0.83
CA LEU A 195 5.74 14.61 0.41
C LEU A 195 6.92 14.44 1.37
N ARG A 196 8.11 14.13 0.85
CA ARG A 196 9.32 14.10 1.69
C ARG A 196 9.56 15.45 2.35
N ALA A 197 9.48 16.53 1.58
CA ALA A 197 9.60 17.89 2.11
C ALA A 197 8.49 18.21 3.13
N ARG A 198 7.23 17.93 2.77
CA ARG A 198 6.06 18.18 3.64
C ARG A 198 6.14 17.45 4.98
N PHE A 199 6.69 16.24 5.00
CA PHE A 199 6.80 15.41 6.20
C PHE A 199 8.14 15.57 6.92
N GLY A 200 8.99 16.51 6.50
CA GLY A 200 10.31 16.74 7.13
C GLY A 200 11.26 15.54 7.01
N LEU A 201 11.11 14.72 5.96
CA LEU A 201 11.92 13.54 5.73
C LEU A 201 13.20 13.94 4.99
N ALA A 202 14.30 14.06 5.74
CA ALA A 202 15.62 14.29 5.17
C ALA A 202 16.00 13.18 4.19
N TRP A 203 16.59 13.58 3.05
CA TRP A 203 17.05 12.68 2.01
C TRP A 203 18.43 13.09 1.52
N SER A 204 19.45 12.34 1.93
CA SER A 204 20.84 12.62 1.57
C SER A 204 21.24 11.98 0.24
N ALA A 205 22.39 12.40 -0.31
CA ALA A 205 23.00 11.72 -1.45
C ALA A 205 23.35 10.24 -1.14
N ALA A 206 23.70 9.93 0.12
CA ALA A 206 23.95 8.56 0.55
C ALA A 206 22.67 7.71 0.57
N ASP A 207 21.54 8.30 0.96
CA ASP A 207 20.24 7.62 0.90
C ASP A 207 19.81 7.35 -0.54
N GLU A 208 19.97 8.33 -1.43
CA GLU A 208 19.71 8.17 -2.86
C GLU A 208 20.57 7.05 -3.47
N TRP A 209 21.87 7.03 -3.14
CA TRP A 209 22.78 5.99 -3.62
C TRP A 209 22.35 4.61 -3.11
N GLY A 210 22.07 4.48 -1.81
CA GLY A 210 21.66 3.21 -1.19
C GLY A 210 20.34 2.70 -1.78
N PHE A 211 19.37 3.59 -1.97
CA PHE A 211 18.10 3.28 -2.63
C PHE A 211 18.31 2.76 -4.05
N ARG A 212 19.14 3.45 -4.87
CA ARG A 212 19.42 3.03 -6.25
C ARG A 212 20.13 1.69 -6.32
N ARG A 213 21.07 1.41 -5.41
CA ARG A 213 21.74 0.10 -5.31
C ARG A 213 20.78 -1.00 -4.94
N PHE A 214 19.94 -0.78 -3.94
CA PHE A 214 18.89 -1.73 -3.57
C PHE A 214 17.94 -2.00 -4.75
N ALA A 215 17.45 -0.93 -5.40
CA ALA A 215 16.57 -1.05 -6.55
C ALA A 215 17.20 -1.81 -7.72
N GLN A 216 18.49 -1.58 -8.00
CA GLN A 216 19.21 -2.33 -9.01
C GLN A 216 19.37 -3.81 -8.64
N ALA A 217 19.72 -4.11 -7.39
CA ALA A 217 19.82 -5.49 -6.91
C ALA A 217 18.49 -6.23 -7.07
N MET A 218 17.37 -5.58 -6.70
CA MET A 218 16.02 -6.14 -6.88
C MET A 218 15.69 -6.40 -8.34
N ARG A 219 16.00 -5.47 -9.26
CA ARG A 219 15.78 -5.66 -10.71
C ARG A 219 16.61 -6.82 -11.27
N THR A 220 17.86 -6.95 -10.85
CA THR A 220 18.73 -8.07 -11.25
C THR A 220 18.18 -9.39 -10.72
N ALA A 221 17.73 -9.43 -9.46
CA ALA A 221 17.11 -10.61 -8.87
C ALA A 221 15.81 -11.01 -9.60
N ASP A 222 14.91 -10.05 -9.88
CA ASP A 222 13.68 -10.31 -10.66
C ASP A 222 13.99 -10.82 -12.09
N ALA A 223 15.08 -10.35 -12.69
CA ALA A 223 15.51 -10.82 -14.00
C ALA A 223 16.02 -12.28 -13.97
N ALA A 224 16.65 -12.69 -12.86
CA ALA A 224 17.20 -14.04 -12.67
C ALA A 224 16.17 -15.06 -12.15
N LEU A 225 15.07 -14.62 -11.53
CA LEU A 225 14.02 -15.52 -11.03
C LEU A 225 13.26 -16.19 -12.18
N VAL A 226 13.40 -17.52 -12.27
CA VAL A 226 12.64 -18.40 -13.17
C VAL A 226 11.21 -18.65 -12.66
N GLY A 227 10.28 -18.79 -13.62
CA GLY A 227 8.81 -18.75 -13.47
C GLY A 227 8.20 -19.09 -12.10
N PRO A 228 8.38 -20.28 -11.51
CA PRO A 228 7.70 -20.69 -10.27
C PRO A 228 8.10 -19.87 -9.04
N LEU A 229 9.32 -19.33 -9.01
CA LEU A 229 9.84 -18.54 -7.89
C LEU A 229 9.48 -17.05 -8.01
N ARG A 230 9.00 -16.63 -9.19
CA ARG A 230 8.59 -15.24 -9.47
C ARG A 230 7.27 -14.87 -8.81
N TYR A 231 6.45 -15.85 -8.47
CA TYR A 231 5.11 -15.63 -7.95
C TYR A 231 4.98 -16.17 -6.54
N THR A 232 4.27 -15.42 -5.69
CA THR A 232 3.86 -15.95 -4.40
C THR A 232 3.03 -17.22 -4.61
N PRO A 233 3.03 -18.17 -3.66
CA PRO A 233 2.25 -19.41 -3.81
C PRO A 233 0.76 -19.18 -4.09
N ILE A 234 0.22 -18.05 -3.63
CA ILE A 234 -1.17 -17.64 -3.88
C ILE A 234 -1.34 -17.14 -5.32
N ALA A 235 -0.48 -16.23 -5.79
CA ALA A 235 -0.50 -15.76 -7.16
C ALA A 235 -0.29 -16.91 -8.18
N ALA A 236 0.65 -17.82 -7.88
CA ALA A 236 0.88 -19.01 -8.69
C ALA A 236 -0.36 -19.91 -8.80
N ARG A 237 -1.09 -20.11 -7.70
CA ARG A 237 -2.36 -20.87 -7.68
C ARG A 237 -3.45 -20.17 -8.47
N ALA A 238 -3.61 -18.86 -8.30
CA ALA A 238 -4.61 -18.08 -9.03
C ALA A 238 -4.37 -18.12 -10.55
N MET A 239 -3.12 -17.97 -11.00
CA MET A 239 -2.78 -18.07 -12.42
C MET A 239 -3.02 -19.47 -13.00
N ARG A 240 -2.72 -20.53 -12.25
CA ARG A 240 -3.05 -21.91 -12.67
C ARG A 240 -4.56 -22.06 -12.84
N ALA A 241 -5.35 -21.62 -11.86
CA ALA A 241 -6.81 -21.67 -11.93
C ALA A 241 -7.38 -20.88 -13.13
N ALA A 242 -6.80 -19.71 -13.46
CA ALA A 242 -7.22 -18.91 -14.60
C ALA A 242 -6.89 -19.57 -15.95
N ARG A 243 -5.76 -20.29 -16.05
CA ARG A 243 -5.38 -21.04 -17.26
C ARG A 243 -6.31 -22.22 -17.55
N HIS A 244 -6.88 -22.85 -16.53
CA HIS A 244 -7.83 -23.96 -16.69
C HIS A 244 -9.27 -23.51 -17.01
N ARG A 245 -9.55 -22.20 -17.01
CA ARG A 245 -10.86 -21.64 -17.38
C ARG A 245 -10.92 -21.09 -18.81
N ARG A 246 -9.81 -21.14 -19.54
CA ARG A 246 -9.72 -20.82 -20.98
C ARG A 246 -9.68 -22.11 -21.77
#